data_AF-W9VLK2-F1
#
_entry.id   AF-W9VLK2-F1
#
_cell.length_a   1.000
_cell.length_b   1.000
_cell.length_c   1.000
_cell.angle_alpha   90.00
_cell.angle_beta   90.00
_cell.angle_gamma   90.00
#
_symmetry.space_group_name_H-M   'P 1'
#
loop_
_entity.id
_entity.type
_entity.pdbx_description
1 polymer ?
#
loop_
_entity_poly.entity_id
_entity_poly.type
_entity_poly.pdbx_seq_one_letter_code
_entity_poly.pdbx_strand_id
1 'polypeptide(L)' 'MSKTKPHPKFMEAMRKLKTMSEEERLSEENKELFEQAMKYAPLDIQPALIAIQKKYEQTYH' A
#
# COMPACT_ATOMS: atom_id res chain seq x y z
N MET A 1 13.01 -18.98 -5.52
CA MET A 1 12.00 -18.68 -4.48
C MET A 1 12.65 -17.84 -3.39
N SER A 2 12.67 -16.52 -3.54
CA SER A 2 13.29 -15.61 -2.57
C SER A 2 12.48 -15.61 -1.28
N LYS A 3 12.90 -16.41 -0.29
CA LYS A 3 12.32 -16.45 1.07
C LYS A 3 12.69 -15.21 1.89
N THR A 4 12.68 -14.03 1.29
CA THR A 4 12.93 -12.77 1.97
C THR A 4 11.60 -12.31 2.54
N LYS A 5 11.44 -12.46 3.87
CA LYS A 5 10.29 -11.91 4.58
C LYS A 5 10.09 -10.45 4.16
N PRO A 6 8.85 -10.01 3.86
CA PRO A 6 8.60 -8.62 3.54
C PRO A 6 9.09 -7.71 4.66
N HIS A 7 9.54 -6.52 4.31
CA HIS A 7 10.11 -5.58 5.27
C HIS A 7 9.10 -5.29 6.41
N PRO A 8 9.53 -5.19 7.68
CA PRO A 8 8.62 -4.99 8.82
C PRO A 8 7.67 -3.80 8.64
N LYS A 9 8.18 -2.66 8.14
CA LYS A 9 7.37 -1.47 7.85
C LYS A 9 6.28 -1.72 6.79
N PHE A 10 6.58 -2.54 5.78
CA PHE A 10 5.58 -2.94 4.79
C PHE A 10 4.49 -3.80 5.43
N MET A 11 4.88 -4.76 6.27
CA MET A 11 3.92 -5.63 6.99
C MET A 11 3.01 -4.81 7.92
N GLU A 12 3.56 -3.83 8.62
CA GLU A 12 2.80 -2.94 9.50
C GLU A 12 1.83 -2.06 8.71
N ALA A 13 2.31 -1.41 7.64
CA ALA A 13 1.46 -0.60 6.77
C ALA A 13 0.34 -1.44 6.15
N MET A 14 0.65 -2.61 5.60
CA MET A 14 -0.34 -3.52 5.03
C MET A 14 -1.34 -4.05 6.07
N ARG A 15 -0.92 -4.28 7.32
CA ARG A 15 -1.83 -4.68 8.39
C ARG A 15 -2.86 -3.60 8.69
N LYS A 16 -2.43 -2.33 8.77
CA LYS A 16 -3.31 -1.17 8.98
C LYS A 16 -4.23 -0.94 7.77
N LEU A 17 -3.65 -0.97 6.58
CA LEU A 17 -4.40 -0.81 5.34
C LEU A 17 -5.43 -1.94 5.14
N LYS A 18 -5.15 -3.17 5.57
CA LYS A 18 -6.10 -4.30 5.48
C LYS A 18 -7.30 -4.16 6.42
N THR A 19 -7.16 -3.41 7.52
CA THR A 19 -8.27 -3.14 8.45
C THR A 19 -9.13 -1.94 8.04
N MET A 20 -8.70 -1.20 7.01
CA MET A 20 -9.38 -0.03 6.47
C MET A 20 -10.26 -0.39 5.26
N SER A 21 -11.35 0.35 5.07
CA SER A 21 -12.18 0.26 3.85
C SER A 21 -11.40 0.76 2.61
N GLU A 22 -11.91 0.48 1.41
CA GLU A 22 -11.27 0.98 0.17
C GLU A 22 -11.20 2.52 0.17
N GLU A 23 -12.25 3.20 0.62
CA GLU A 23 -12.31 4.66 0.75
C GLU A 23 -11.30 5.18 1.80
N GLU A 24 -11.17 4.51 2.94
CA GLU A 24 -10.20 4.88 3.98
C GLU A 24 -8.76 4.65 3.53
N ARG A 25 -8.47 3.53 2.85
CA ARG A 25 -7.13 3.29 2.25
C ARG A 25 -6.80 4.33 1.20
N LEU A 26 -7.83 4.85 0.53
CA LEU A 26 -7.74 5.85 -0.51
C LEU A 26 -8.02 7.27 0.03
N SER A 27 -7.75 7.56 1.31
CA SER A 27 -7.82 8.91 1.86
C SER A 27 -6.46 9.60 1.96
N GLU A 28 -6.44 10.93 1.94
CA GLU A 28 -5.20 11.71 2.12
C GLU A 28 -4.56 11.44 3.49
N GLU A 29 -5.38 11.16 4.51
CA GLU A 29 -4.91 10.83 5.86
C GLU A 29 -4.11 9.52 5.91
N ASN A 30 -4.42 8.56 5.02
CA ASN A 30 -3.76 7.26 4.95
C ASN A 30 -2.77 7.14 3.78
N LYS A 31 -2.59 8.21 3.00
CA LYS A 31 -1.64 8.29 1.90
C LYS A 31 -0.21 7.99 2.35
N GLU A 32 0.21 8.49 3.51
CA GLU A 32 1.54 8.24 4.06
C GLU A 32 1.75 6.75 4.40
N LEU A 33 0.72 6.07 4.91
CA LEU A 33 0.74 4.61 5.12
C LEU A 33 0.86 3.86 3.79
N PHE A 34 0.19 4.33 2.75
CA PHE A 34 0.23 3.74 1.42
C PHE A 34 1.61 3.92 0.75
N GLU A 35 2.18 5.13 0.83
CA GLU A 35 3.54 5.42 0.36
C GLU A 35 4.59 4.60 1.11
N GLN A 36 4.42 4.44 2.42
CA GLN A 36 5.28 3.58 3.22
C GLN A 36 5.17 2.12 2.79
N ALA A 37 3.96 1.63 2.50
CA ALA A 37 3.78 0.29 1.94
C ALA A 37 4.51 0.17 0.58
N MET A 38 4.32 1.12 -0.33
CA MET A 38 4.98 1.10 -1.65
C MET A 38 6.51 1.12 -1.56
N LYS A 39 7.06 1.98 -0.70
CA LYS A 39 8.51 2.13 -0.52
C LYS A 39 9.20 0.85 -0.06
N TYR A 40 8.51 0.06 0.75
CA TYR A 40 9.05 -1.15 1.36
C TYR A 40 8.45 -2.44 0.76
N ALA A 41 7.62 -2.33 -0.28
CA ALA A 41 6.98 -3.45 -0.92
C ALA A 41 7.98 -4.31 -1.70
N PRO A 42 7.90 -5.63 -1.57
CA PRO A 42 8.69 -6.52 -2.42
C PRO A 42 8.20 -6.44 -3.88
N LEU A 43 9.10 -6.73 -4.82
CA LEU A 43 8.91 -6.51 -6.26
C LEU A 43 7.68 -7.20 -6.85
N ASP A 44 7.28 -8.32 -6.27
CA ASP A 44 6.09 -9.10 -6.61
C ASP A 44 4.77 -8.43 -6.18
N ILE A 45 4.80 -7.57 -5.16
CA ILE A 45 3.61 -6.89 -4.62
C ILE A 45 3.48 -5.45 -5.15
N GLN A 46 4.58 -4.81 -5.55
CA GLN A 46 4.57 -3.44 -6.08
C GLN A 46 3.52 -3.20 -7.19
N PRO A 47 3.31 -4.09 -8.18
CA PRO A 47 2.29 -3.88 -9.22
C PRO A 47 0.87 -3.73 -8.66
N ALA A 48 0.54 -4.50 -7.60
CA ALA A 48 -0.77 -4.44 -6.97
C ALA A 48 -0.99 -3.11 -6.23
N LEU A 49 0.05 -2.59 -5.57
CA LEU A 49 -0.02 -1.29 -4.90
C LEU A 49 -0.15 -0.14 -5.89
N ILE A 50 0.59 -0.18 -7.00
CA ILE A 50 0.49 0.83 -8.07
C ILE A 50 -0.93 0.87 -8.66
N ALA A 51 -1.58 -0.27 -8.82
CA ALA A 51 -2.96 -0.32 -9.31
C ALA A 51 -3.94 0.40 -8.35
N ILE A 52 -3.74 0.25 -7.04
CA ILE A 52 -4.52 0.95 -6.01
C ILE A 52 -4.20 2.45 -6.01
N GLN A 53 -2.92 2.84 -6.15
CA GLN A 53 -2.51 4.24 -6.26
C GLN A 53 -3.14 4.92 -7.49
N LYS A 54 -3.16 4.25 -8.64
CA LYS A 54 -3.80 4.81 -9.85
C LYS A 54 -5.29 5.04 -9.66
N LYS A 55 -5.99 4.13 -8.95
CA LYS A 55 -7.39 4.35 -8.59
C LYS A 55 -7.56 5.56 -7.68
N TYR A 56 -6.64 5.75 -6.72
CA TYR A 56 -6.60 6.94 -5.86
C TYR A 56 -6.56 8.22 -6.70
N GLU A 57 -5.56 8.31 -7.58
CA GLU A 57 -5.32 9.48 -8.42
C GLU A 57 -6.52 9.75 -9.33
N GLN A 58 -7.15 8.72 -9.89
CA GLN A 58 -8.35 8.87 -10.72
C GLN A 58 -9.62 9.30 -9.95
N THR A 59 -9.70 9.04 -8.65
CA THR A 59 -10.89 9.34 -7.85
C THR A 59 -10.83 10.73 -7.22
N TYR A 60 -9.63 11.26 -6.98
CA TYR A 60 -9.40 12.54 -6.30
C TYR A 60 -8.82 13.66 -7.20
N HIS A 61 -8.56 13.40 -8.49
CA HIS A 61 -8.24 14.42 -9.52
C HIS A 61 -9.39 14.66 -10.49
#